data_AF-A0A3D5UY59-F1
#
_entry.id   AF-A0A3D5UY59-F1
#
_cell.length_a   1.000
_cell.length_b   1.000
_cell.length_c   1.000
_cell.angle_alpha   90.00
_cell.angle_beta   90.00
_cell.angle_gamma   90.00
#
_symmetry.space_group_name_H-M   'P 1'
#
loop_
_entity.id
_entity.type
_entity.pdbx_description
1 polymer ?
#
loop_
_entity_poly.entity_id
_entity_poly.type
_entity_poly.pdbx_seq_one_letter_code
_entity_poly.pdbx_strand_id
1 'polypeptide(L)' 'IVDTYGGWAPHGGGAFSGKDPTKVDRSAAYASRYLAKNVVAAGLSERCTIQLSYA' A
#
# COMPACT_ATOMS: atom_id res chain seq x y z
N ILE A 1 -3.19 -4.62 9.88
CA ILE A 1 -1.77 -4.63 10.32
C ILE A 1 -1.09 -5.95 9.96
N VAL A 2 -1.61 -7.11 10.41
CA VAL A 2 -1.08 -8.42 10.01
C VAL A 2 -1.11 -8.61 8.48
N ASP A 3 -2.22 -8.27 7.83
CA ASP A 3 -2.37 -8.34 6.36
C ASP A 3 -1.46 -7.39 5.57
N THR A 4 -0.81 -6.43 6.23
CA THR A 4 0.00 -5.41 5.57
C THR A 4 1.46 -5.57 5.92
N TYR A 5 1.99 -4.69 6.78
CA TYR A 5 3.42 -4.57 7.01
C TYR A 5 3.81 -4.91 8.45
N GLY A 6 2.94 -5.57 9.22
CA GLY A 6 3.27 -6.03 10.58
C GLY A 6 3.67 -4.91 11.54
N GLY A 7 3.19 -3.69 11.33
CA GLY A 7 3.53 -2.51 12.14
C GLY A 7 4.77 -1.74 11.65
N TRP A 8 5.44 -2.21 10.60
CA TRP A 8 6.65 -1.59 10.07
C TRP A 8 6.41 -0.32 9.24
N ALA A 9 5.20 -0.14 8.72
CA ALA A 9 4.81 1.04 7.94
C ALA A 9 3.44 1.59 8.39
N PRO A 10 3.18 2.90 8.20
CA PRO A 10 1.90 3.52 8.52
C PRO A 10 0.73 2.85 7.79
N HIS A 11 -0.45 2.92 8.38
CA HIS A 11 -1.66 2.32 7.85
C HIS A 11 -2.78 3.36 7.69
N GLY A 12 -3.42 3.42 6.52
CA GLY A 12 -4.51 4.37 6.24
C GLY A 12 -5.86 4.01 6.87
N GLY A 13 -5.97 2.86 7.52
CA GLY A 13 -7.15 2.42 8.28
C GLY A 13 -8.13 1.48 7.55
N GLY A 14 -8.07 1.39 6.22
CA GLY A 14 -8.95 0.53 5.42
C GLY A 14 -8.69 -0.97 5.56
N ALA A 15 -9.76 -1.78 5.67
CA ALA A 15 -9.69 -3.25 5.60
C ALA A 15 -9.70 -3.78 4.15
N PHE A 16 -9.12 -4.96 3.92
CA PHE A 16 -9.09 -5.60 2.59
C PHE A 16 -10.30 -6.49 2.34
N SER A 17 -10.51 -7.53 3.15
CA SER A 17 -11.50 -8.60 2.91
C SER A 17 -12.94 -8.09 2.72
N GLY A 18 -13.72 -8.80 1.90
CA GLY A 18 -15.13 -8.48 1.65
C GLY A 18 -15.42 -7.29 0.71
N LYS A 19 -14.40 -6.57 0.25
CA LYS A 19 -14.54 -5.43 -0.67
C LYS A 19 -14.32 -5.84 -2.13
N ASP A 20 -15.05 -5.27 -3.07
CA ASP A 20 -14.73 -5.43 -4.49
C ASP A 20 -13.56 -4.48 -4.89
N PRO A 21 -12.91 -4.68 -6.05
CA PRO A 21 -11.76 -3.87 -6.46
C PRO A 21 -12.03 -2.37 -6.63
N THR A 22 -13.29 -1.92 -6.70
CA THR A 22 -13.60 -0.48 -6.79
C THR A 22 -13.36 0.26 -5.47
N LYS A 23 -13.27 -0.46 -4.34
CA LYS A 23 -13.02 0.17 -3.04
C LYS A 23 -11.54 0.48 -2.86
N VAL A 24 -11.23 1.78 -2.82
CA VAL A 24 -9.86 2.31 -2.78
C VAL A 24 -9.05 1.82 -1.58
N ASP A 25 -9.70 1.48 -0.46
CA ASP A 25 -9.05 0.84 0.69
C ASP A 25 -8.24 -0.40 0.29
N ARG A 26 -8.73 -1.17 -0.69
CA ARG A 26 -8.06 -2.36 -1.20
C ARG A 26 -7.22 -2.02 -2.42
N SER A 27 -7.81 -1.43 -3.46
CA SER A 27 -7.13 -1.25 -4.74
C SER A 27 -5.96 -0.27 -4.66
N ALA A 28 -6.09 0.84 -3.93
CA ALA A 28 -5.01 1.79 -3.75
C ALA A 28 -3.90 1.27 -2.82
N ALA A 29 -4.25 0.45 -1.82
CA ALA A 29 -3.26 -0.25 -1.01
C ALA A 29 -2.41 -1.22 -1.86
N TYR A 30 -3.03 -1.92 -2.80
CA TYR A 30 -2.30 -2.79 -3.74
C TYR A 30 -1.46 -1.98 -4.73
N ALA A 31 -2.00 -0.88 -5.27
CA ALA A 31 -1.26 0.00 -6.16
C ALA A 31 -0.04 0.64 -5.48
N SER A 32 -0.18 1.14 -4.25
CA SER A 32 0.93 1.71 -3.49
C SER A 32 2.02 0.68 -3.19
N ARG A 33 1.65 -0.56 -2.84
CA ARG A 33 2.62 -1.66 -2.69
C ARG A 33 3.34 -1.95 -4.00
N TYR A 34 2.61 -2.02 -5.11
CA TYR A 34 3.18 -2.27 -6.43
C TYR A 34 4.20 -1.19 -6.80
N LEU A 35 3.84 0.09 -6.63
CA LEU A 35 4.73 1.21 -6.90
C LEU A 35 5.98 1.18 -6.00
N ALA A 36 5.80 1.01 -4.68
CA ALA A 36 6.92 0.99 -3.74
C ALA A 36 7.89 -0.16 -4.02
N LYS A 37 7.38 -1.34 -4.40
CA LYS A 37 8.21 -2.49 -4.80
C LYS A 37 9.07 -2.14 -6.03
N ASN A 38 8.49 -1.47 -7.02
CA ASN A 38 9.20 -1.10 -8.25
C ASN A 38 10.23 0.00 -8.01
N VAL A 39 9.95 0.99 -7.16
CA VAL A 39 10.92 2.03 -6.79
C VAL A 39 12.18 1.41 -6.17
N VAL A 40 12.02 0.45 -5.25
CA VAL A 40 13.15 -0.25 -4.64
C VAL A 40 13.84 -1.18 -5.64
N ALA A 41 13.09 -1.93 -6.45
CA ALA A 41 13.66 -2.84 -7.44
C ALA A 41 14.45 -2.11 -8.56
N ALA A 42 14.09 -0.87 -8.86
CA ALA A 42 14.80 -0.01 -9.81
C ALA A 42 16.08 0.62 -9.22
N GLY A 43 16.43 0.32 -7.95
CA GLY A 43 17.62 0.86 -7.30
C GLY A 43 17.52 2.33 -6.90
N LEU A 44 16.31 2.92 -6.94
CA LEU A 44 16.11 4.34 -6.63
C LEU A 44 16.13 4.63 -5.12
N SER A 45 15.89 3.61 -4.30
CA SER A 45 15.93 3.71 -2.83
C SER A 45 16.09 2.33 -2.19
N GLU A 46 16.68 2.27 -0.99
CA GLU A 46 16.72 1.03 -0.20
C GLU A 46 15.37 0.71 0.47
N ARG A 47 14.58 1.76 0.78
CA ARG A 47 13.25 1.67 1.41
C ARG A 47 12.36 2.77 0.84
N CYS A 48 11.10 2.43 0.55
CA CYS A 48 10.13 3.37 0.00
C CYS A 48 8.78 3.24 0.72
N THR A 49 8.25 4.36 1.21
CA THR A 49 6.88 4.48 1.73
C THR A 49 6.12 5.45 0.84
N ILE A 50 4.96 5.04 0.34
CA ILE A 50 4.11 5.85 -0.54
C ILE A 50 2.79 6.12 0.18
N GLN A 51 2.40 7.39 0.25
CA GLN A 51 1.12 7.82 0.80
C GLN A 51 0.20 8.24 -0.35
N LEU A 52 -1.02 7.68 -0.36
CA LEU A 52 -2.08 8.02 -1.30
C LEU A 52 -3.31 8.51 -0.53
N SER A 53 -4.06 9.42 -1.14
CA SER A 53 -5.31 9.95 -0.60
C SER A 53 -6.29 10.23 -1.74
N TYR A 54 -7.58 10.01 -1.47
CA TYR A 54 -8.68 10.30 -2.39
C TYR A 54 -9.61 11.34 -1.74
N ALA A 55 -10.24 12.18 -2.56
CA ALA A 55 -11.20 13.21 -2.12
C ALA A 55 -12.61 12.64 -1.92
#